data_AF-A0A1Q7YAT1-F1
#
_entry.id   AF-A0A1Q7YAT1-F1
#
_cell.length_a   1.000
_cell.length_b   1.000
_cell.length_c   1.000
_cell.angle_alpha   90.00
_cell.angle_beta   90.00
_cell.angle_gamma   90.00
#
_symmetry.space_group_name_H-M   'P 1'
#
loop_
_entity.id
_entity.type
_entity.pdbx_description
1 polymer ?
#
loop_
_entity_poly.entity_id
_entity_poly.type
_entity_poly.pdbx_seq_one_letter_code
_entity_poly.pdbx_strand_id
1 'polypeptide(L)' 'MIVTEQIADRLQKLPPSLQREVLDFIEFLAQKVAQREAASEEAEWMKFSLAQAMEGMENEDSPEYSEADVKERWQ' A
#
# COMPACT_ATOMS: atom_id res chain seq x y z
N MET A 1 30.47 0.56 -17.83
CA MET A 1 29.24 1.27 -18.23
C MET A 1 28.17 0.96 -17.21
N ILE A 2 27.70 1.97 -16.47
CA ILE A 2 26.63 1.78 -15.48
C ILE A 2 25.27 1.66 -16.18
N VAL A 3 24.27 1.09 -15.51
CA VAL A 3 22.95 0.81 -16.10
C VAL A 3 22.30 2.08 -16.67
N THR A 4 22.46 3.22 -15.99
CA THR A 4 21.94 4.52 -16.41
C THR A 4 22.52 4.99 -17.76
N GLU A 5 23.83 4.82 -17.96
CA GLU A 5 24.50 5.14 -19.24
C GLU A 5 23.99 4.25 -20.36
N GLN A 6 23.82 2.96 -20.07
CA GLN A 6 23.30 1.97 -21.02
C GLN A 6 21.85 2.24 -21.45
N ILE A 7 21.03 2.82 -20.57
CA ILE A 7 19.66 3.25 -20.87
C ILE A 7 19.70 4.50 -21.75
N ALA A 8 20.52 5.50 -21.39
CA ALA A 8 20.65 6.74 -22.16
C ALA A 8 21.09 6.48 -23.62
N ASP A 9 22.10 5.64 -23.81
CA ASP A 9 22.61 5.24 -25.13
C ASP A 9 21.56 4.54 -26.01
N ARG A 10 20.67 3.76 -25.39
CA ARG A 10 19.58 3.07 -26.10
C ARG A 10 18.43 4.02 -26.39
N LEU A 11 18.08 4.87 -25.42
CA LEU A 11 17.01 5.86 -25.55
C LEU A 11 17.27 6.83 -26.70
N GLN A 12 18.52 7.30 -26.85
CA GLN A 12 18.91 8.21 -27.93
C GLN A 12 18.72 7.61 -29.35
N LYS A 13 18.71 6.28 -29.48
CA LYS A 13 18.54 5.58 -30.75
C LYS A 13 17.06 5.33 -31.10
N LEU A 14 16.15 5.56 -30.16
CA LEU A 14 14.72 5.35 -30.38
C LEU A 14 14.07 6.55 -31.08
N PRO A 15 13.02 6.33 -31.89
CA PRO A 15 12.14 7.38 -32.38
C PRO A 15 11.50 8.18 -31.24
N PRO A 16 11.14 9.47 -31.45
CA PRO A 16 10.57 10.32 -30.40
C PRO A 16 9.32 9.74 -29.71
N SER A 17 8.49 8.99 -30.44
CA SER A 17 7.30 8.34 -29.87
C SER A 17 7.66 7.29 -28.82
N LEU A 18 8.67 6.45 -29.09
CA LEU A 18 9.14 5.44 -28.15
C LEU A 18 9.96 6.05 -27.01
N GLN A 19 10.64 7.18 -27.24
CA GLN A 19 11.28 7.92 -26.14
C GLN A 19 10.25 8.43 -25.13
N ARG A 20 9.09 8.91 -25.61
CA ARG A 20 7.98 9.32 -24.75
C ARG A 20 7.40 8.14 -23.97
N GLU A 21 7.20 6.99 -24.61
CA GLU A 21 6.73 5.79 -23.92
C GLU A 21 7.68 5.33 -22.80
N VAL A 22 9.01 5.46 -23.01
CA VAL A 22 9.99 5.19 -21.94
C VAL A 22 9.85 6.19 -20.80
N LEU A 23 9.63 7.48 -21.09
CA LEU A 23 9.41 8.49 -20.06
C LEU A 23 8.15 8.16 -19.24
N ASP A 24 7.04 7.86 -19.91
CA ASP A 24 5.77 7.49 -19.26
C ASP A 24 5.97 6.26 -18.35
N PHE A 25 6.76 5.28 -18.80
CA PHE A 25 7.07 4.11 -17.99
C PHE A 25 7.92 4.43 -16.75
N ILE A 26 8.89 5.34 -16.86
CA ILE A 26 9.69 5.77 -15.70
C ILE A 26 8.81 6.50 -14.68
N GLU A 27 7.90 7.36 -15.13
CA GLU A 27 6.93 8.04 -14.27
C GLU A 27 6.01 7.04 -13.55
N PHE A 28 5.50 6.05 -14.28
CA PHE A 28 4.72 4.96 -13.70
C PHE A 28 5.51 4.20 -12.62
N LEU A 29 6.79 3.89 -12.85
CA LEU A 29 7.62 3.21 -11.86
C LEU A 29 7.81 4.05 -10.59
N ALA A 30 8.00 5.36 -10.74
CA ALA A 30 8.10 6.27 -9.59
C ALA A 30 6.80 6.29 -8.76
N GLN A 31 5.64 6.41 -9.43
CA GLN A 31 4.34 6.36 -8.76
C GLN A 31 4.10 5.02 -8.05
N LYS A 32 4.47 3.91 -8.70
CA LYS A 32 4.32 2.56 -8.13
C LYS A 32 5.14 2.36 -6.86
N VAL A 33 6.34 2.94 -6.78
CA VAL A 33 7.16 2.90 -5.55
C VAL A 33 6.48 3.71 -4.45
N ALA A 34 6.08 4.95 -4.74
CA ALA A 34 5.39 5.81 -3.77
C ALA A 34 4.11 5.16 -3.22
N GLN A 35 3.32 4.51 -4.08
CA GLN A 35 2.12 3.80 -3.66
C GLN A 35 2.42 2.59 -2.75
N ARG A 36 3.50 1.84 -3.03
CA ARG A 36 3.91 0.71 -2.19
C ARG A 36 4.37 1.17 -0.81
N GLU A 37 5.10 2.28 -0.76
CA GLU A 37 5.53 2.87 0.52
C GLU A 37 4.33 3.35 1.33
N ALA A 38 3.37 4.06 0.70
CA ALA A 38 2.13 4.47 1.34
C ALA A 38 1.29 3.27 1.84
N ALA A 39 1.19 2.19 1.06
CA ALA A 39 0.48 0.98 1.47
C ALA A 39 1.18 0.27 2.65
N SER A 40 2.51 0.33 2.71
CA SER A 40 3.28 -0.19 3.85
C SER A 40 3.02 0.64 5.11
N GLU A 41 3.03 1.97 4.99
CA GLU A 41 2.74 2.90 6.08
C GLU A 41 1.32 2.69 6.63
N GLU A 42 0.33 2.54 5.75
CA GLU A 42 -1.06 2.27 6.15
C GLU A 42 -1.20 0.93 6.89
N ALA A 43 -0.50 -0.11 6.43
CA ALA A 43 -0.49 -1.41 7.11
C ALA A 43 0.15 -1.35 8.50
N GLU A 44 1.25 -0.60 8.65
CA GLU A 44 1.88 -0.35 9.94
C GLU A 44 0.98 0.47 10.87
N TRP A 45 0.33 1.51 10.35
CA TRP A 45 -0.62 2.33 11.08
C TRP A 45 -1.82 1.54 11.56
N MET A 46 -2.37 0.66 10.72
CA MET A 46 -3.48 -0.22 11.07
C MET A 46 -3.08 -1.17 12.20
N LYS A 47 -1.89 -1.78 12.11
CA LYS A 47 -1.37 -2.68 13.16
C LYS A 47 -1.17 -1.93 14.48
N PHE A 48 -0.58 -0.74 14.44
CA PHE A 48 -0.38 0.09 15.63
C PHE A 48 -1.73 0.49 16.25
N SER A 49 -2.66 0.97 15.44
CA SER A 49 -3.99 1.40 15.90
C SER A 49 -4.76 0.26 16.57
N LEU A 50 -4.71 -0.94 15.99
CA LEU A 50 -5.32 -2.13 16.60
C LEU A 50 -4.67 -2.48 17.93
N ALA A 51 -3.34 -2.49 18.00
CA ALA A 51 -2.61 -2.79 19.24
C ALA A 51 -2.98 -1.81 20.36
N GLN A 52 -3.10 -0.52 20.03
CA GLN A 52 -3.52 0.51 20.99
C GLN A 52 -5.00 0.37 21.39
N ALA A 53 -5.88 -0.03 20.49
CA ALA A 53 -7.29 -0.27 20.83
C ALA A 53 -7.48 -1.49 21.75
N MET A 54 -6.61 -2.48 21.65
CA MET A 54 -6.64 -3.70 22.49
C MET A 54 -5.91 -3.53 23.83
N GLU A 55 -5.10 -2.48 23.99
CA GLU A 55 -4.35 -2.22 25.22
C GLU A 55 -5.31 -2.00 26.40
N GLY A 56 -5.19 -2.81 27.45
CA GLY A 56 -6.09 -2.79 28.60
C GLY A 56 -7.30 -3.72 28.51
N MET A 57 -7.57 -4.30 27.33
CA MET A 57 -8.59 -5.34 27.12
C MET A 57 -8.01 -6.76 27.18
N GLU A 58 -6.69 -6.92 27.42
CA GLU A 58 -6.00 -8.22 27.30
C GLU A 58 -6.44 -9.28 28.32
N ASN A 59 -7.05 -8.86 29.44
CA ASN A 59 -7.53 -9.74 30.50
C ASN A 59 -9.08 -9.80 30.58
N GLU A 60 -9.79 -9.28 29.58
CA GLU A 60 -11.25 -9.43 29.50
C GLU A 60 -11.57 -10.88 29.06
N ASP A 61 -11.85 -11.74 30.04
CA ASP A 61 -12.27 -13.11 29.81
C ASP A 61 -13.71 -13.14 29.28
N SER A 62 -13.85 -13.36 27.97
CA SER A 62 -15.12 -13.58 27.23
C SER A 62 -15.88 -12.31 26.84
N PRO A 63 -16.57 -12.31 25.69
CA PRO A 63 -17.43 -11.19 25.34
C PRO A 63 -18.59 -11.08 26.35
N GLU A 64 -18.73 -9.90 26.94
CA GLU A 64 -19.82 -9.57 27.88
C GLU A 64 -21.22 -9.64 27.23
N TYR A 65 -21.26 -9.62 25.89
CA TYR A 65 -22.47 -9.65 25.09
C TYR A 65 -22.54 -10.90 24.21
N SER A 66 -23.77 -11.38 24.04
CA SER A 66 -24.13 -12.54 23.24
C SER A 66 -25.14 -12.18 22.15
N GLU A 67 -25.40 -13.11 21.23
CA GLU A 67 -26.47 -12.95 20.24
C GLU A 67 -27.86 -12.74 20.87
N ALA A 68 -28.06 -13.16 22.13
CA ALA A 68 -29.31 -12.94 22.85
C ALA A 68 -29.54 -11.46 23.21
N ASP A 69 -28.50 -10.64 23.26
CA ASP A 69 -28.56 -9.21 23.60
C ASP A 69 -28.96 -8.33 22.39
N VAL A 70 -28.99 -8.92 21.20
CA VAL A 70 -29.39 -8.23 19.96
C VAL A 70 -30.90 -7.99 19.96
N LYS A 71 -31.30 -6.72 20.05
CA LYS A 71 -32.72 -6.29 20.10
C LYS A 71 -33.42 -6.39 18.75
N GLU A 72 -32.71 -6.16 17.65
CA GLU A 72 -33.26 -6.16 16.30
C GLU A 72 -33.10 -7.52 15.63
N ARG A 73 -34.18 -8.07 15.10
CA ARG A 73 -34.16 -9.32 14.32
C ARG A 73 -34.87 -9.11 13.00
N TRP A 74 -34.14 -9.30 11.91
CA TRP A 74 -34.69 -9.21 10.56
C TRP A 74 -35.51 -10.48 10.26
N GLN A 75 -36.73 -10.30 9.76
CA GLN A 75 -37.60 -11.37 9.23
C GLN A 75 -37.87 -11.12 7.74
#